data_AF-A0A7G9R2G1-F1
#
_entry.id   AF-A0A7G9R2G1-F1
#
_cell.length_a   1.000
_cell.length_b   1.000
_cell.length_c   1.000
_cell.angle_alpha   90.00
_cell.angle_beta   90.00
_cell.angle_gamma   90.00
#
_symmetry.space_group_name_H-M   'P 1'
#
loop_
_entity.id
_entity.type
_entity.pdbx_description
1 polymer ?
#
loop_
_entity_poly.entity_id
_entity_poly.type
_entity_poly.pdbx_seq_one_letter_code
_entity_poly.pdbx_strand_id
1 'polypeptide(L)'
;MPERRRAAGLALAAAVLVLPGCAATPGAGEALLPRTAGPTSAGPQASVSVTVPAASTEATTPSGQAGLLARLPGPADGSCTPTPQRNLRSGGIGAGDFVRAREAFKAGGSGRKGAEIRLHVIPAHPRQASGATVVLTRLRKPAVTARATATRARVTPDGVRYYALRVTVPGPGTWRAAISAGRDHGCFTIAFNRRAQ
;
A
#
# COMPACT_ATOMS: atom_id res chain seq x y z
N MET A 1 40.35 23.85 26.41
CA MET A 1 40.76 22.42 26.38
C MET A 1 40.09 21.74 25.18
N PRO A 2 40.75 21.66 24.01
CA PRO A 2 40.15 21.06 22.81
C PRO A 2 40.54 19.58 22.69
N GLU A 3 39.63 18.66 23.02
CA GLU A 3 39.87 17.23 22.86
C GLU A 3 39.51 16.77 21.44
N ARG A 4 40.56 16.67 20.61
CA ARG A 4 40.53 15.99 19.30
C ARG A 4 40.39 14.49 19.54
N ARG A 5 39.33 13.86 19.00
CA ARG A 5 39.32 12.41 18.80
C ARG A 5 39.14 12.08 17.33
N ARG A 6 40.27 11.66 16.73
CA ARG A 6 40.36 10.96 15.45
C ARG A 6 40.10 9.47 15.70
N ALA A 7 39.32 8.85 14.83
CA ALA A 7 39.28 7.41 14.56
C ALA A 7 38.83 7.30 13.08
N ALA A 8 39.63 6.95 12.07
CA ALA A 8 40.44 5.74 11.86
C ALA A 8 39.65 4.52 12.36
N GLY A 9 39.07 3.66 11.55
CA GLY A 9 39.27 3.28 10.16
C GLY A 9 38.97 1.79 10.14
N LEU A 10 38.22 1.29 9.16
CA LEU A 10 38.17 -0.13 8.80
C LEU A 10 37.33 -0.26 7.53
N ALA A 11 38.03 -0.33 6.39
CA ALA A 11 37.47 -0.71 5.11
C ALA A 11 37.34 -2.23 5.09
N LEU A 12 36.11 -2.74 5.14
CA LEU A 12 35.79 -4.13 4.87
C LEU A 12 35.66 -4.31 3.35
N ALA A 13 36.67 -4.92 2.74
CA ALA A 13 36.60 -5.41 1.37
C ALA A 13 35.71 -6.65 1.34
N ALA A 14 34.53 -6.56 0.72
CA ALA A 14 33.68 -7.70 0.45
C ALA A 14 34.09 -8.35 -0.87
N ALA A 15 34.50 -9.61 -0.80
CA ALA A 15 34.82 -10.45 -1.94
C ALA A 15 33.57 -10.70 -2.80
N VAL A 16 33.67 -10.39 -4.09
CA VAL A 16 32.64 -10.67 -5.10
C VAL A 16 32.82 -12.11 -5.57
N LEU A 17 31.91 -12.99 -5.18
CA LEU A 17 31.78 -14.34 -5.75
C LEU A 17 30.95 -14.23 -7.03
N VAL A 18 31.62 -14.36 -8.18
CA VAL A 18 31.03 -14.50 -9.51
C VAL A 18 30.55 -15.94 -9.66
N LEU A 19 29.24 -16.15 -9.78
CA LEU A 19 28.67 -17.44 -10.15
C LEU A 19 28.53 -17.54 -11.68
N PRO A 20 28.89 -18.67 -12.30
CA PRO A 20 28.74 -18.91 -13.73
C PRO A 20 27.29 -19.25 -14.07
N GLY A 21 26.92 -18.94 -15.32
CA GLY A 21 25.55 -18.78 -15.76
C GLY A 21 24.76 -20.06 -16.05
N CYS A 22 23.44 -19.88 -16.13
CA CYS A 22 22.53 -20.77 -16.83
C CYS A 22 21.96 -20.05 -18.05
N ALA A 23 22.22 -20.63 -19.22
CA ALA A 23 21.72 -20.18 -20.50
C ALA A 23 20.30 -20.71 -20.76
N ALA A 24 19.51 -19.82 -21.38
CA ALA A 24 18.49 -20.02 -22.42
C ALA A 24 17.38 -21.09 -22.25
N THR A 25 16.13 -20.62 -22.40
CA THR A 25 15.22 -21.21 -23.40
C THR A 25 14.27 -20.14 -23.97
N PRO A 26 14.34 -19.81 -25.28
CA PRO A 26 13.32 -19.01 -25.95
C PRO A 26 12.15 -19.90 -26.38
N GLY A 27 10.99 -19.72 -25.75
CA GLY A 27 9.73 -20.31 -26.21
C GLY A 27 9.05 -19.37 -27.19
N ALA A 28 9.27 -19.58 -28.49
CA ALA A 28 8.42 -19.04 -29.55
C ALA A 28 7.11 -19.85 -29.58
N GLY A 29 5.98 -19.16 -29.47
CA GLY A 29 4.64 -19.75 -29.49
C GLY A 29 3.67 -18.77 -30.13
N GLU A 30 3.68 -18.79 -31.46
CA GLU A 30 2.80 -18.07 -32.37
C GLU A 30 1.45 -18.81 -32.45
N ALA A 31 0.33 -18.10 -32.24
CA ALA A 31 -0.98 -18.51 -32.76
C ALA A 31 -1.96 -17.32 -32.72
N LEU A 32 -2.05 -16.63 -33.85
CA LEU A 32 -3.21 -15.83 -34.23
C LEU A 32 -4.41 -16.74 -34.49
N LEU A 33 -5.57 -16.43 -33.91
CA LEU A 33 -6.87 -16.66 -34.56
C LEU A 33 -7.87 -15.57 -34.15
N PRO A 34 -8.56 -14.91 -35.10
CA PRO A 34 -9.71 -14.06 -34.84
C PRO A 34 -10.97 -14.93 -34.73
N ARG A 35 -11.86 -14.64 -33.77
CA ARG A 35 -13.21 -15.24 -33.73
C ARG A 35 -14.27 -14.17 -33.59
N THR A 36 -14.74 -13.75 -34.76
CA THR A 36 -16.13 -13.59 -35.19
C THR A 36 -17.18 -13.25 -34.12
N ALA A 37 -17.75 -12.06 -34.28
CA ALA A 37 -19.03 -11.68 -33.70
C ALA A 37 -20.17 -12.60 -34.18
N GLY A 38 -21.13 -12.89 -33.29
CA GLY A 38 -22.42 -13.49 -33.60
C GLY A 38 -23.50 -12.83 -32.74
N PRO A 39 -24.65 -12.41 -33.30
CA PRO A 39 -25.69 -11.70 -32.57
C PRO A 39 -26.82 -12.64 -32.11
N THR A 40 -27.56 -12.15 -31.10
CA THR A 40 -28.98 -12.43 -30.80
C THR A 40 -29.37 -13.80 -30.24
N SER A 41 -29.95 -13.77 -29.04
CA SER A 41 -31.21 -14.49 -28.79
C SER A 41 -31.90 -13.92 -27.55
N ALA A 42 -32.94 -13.13 -27.80
CA ALA A 42 -33.89 -12.68 -26.79
C ALA A 42 -34.92 -13.79 -26.60
N GLY A 43 -34.90 -14.43 -25.42
CA GLY A 43 -35.94 -15.36 -24.99
C GLY A 43 -36.87 -14.67 -23.97
N PRO A 44 -38.19 -14.80 -24.09
CA PRO A 44 -39.13 -14.35 -23.08
C PRO A 44 -39.12 -15.34 -21.91
N GLN A 45 -38.81 -14.89 -20.70
CA GLN A 45 -39.03 -15.69 -19.49
C GLN A 45 -39.77 -14.90 -18.43
N ALA A 46 -40.70 -15.63 -17.82
CA ALA A 46 -41.86 -15.15 -17.11
C ALA A 46 -41.54 -14.30 -15.88
N SER A 47 -42.38 -13.30 -15.67
CA SER A 47 -42.53 -12.58 -14.42
C SER A 47 -42.98 -13.56 -13.33
N VAL A 48 -42.13 -13.77 -12.32
CA VAL A 48 -42.55 -14.34 -11.04
C VAL A 48 -42.48 -13.22 -10.01
N SER A 49 -43.66 -12.75 -9.59
CA SER A 49 -43.79 -11.83 -8.46
C SER A 49 -43.56 -12.61 -7.16
N VAL A 50 -42.56 -12.21 -6.39
CA VAL A 50 -42.50 -12.55 -4.96
C VAL A 50 -42.35 -11.25 -4.17
N THR A 51 -43.46 -10.84 -3.56
CA THR A 51 -43.50 -9.80 -2.54
C THR A 51 -42.87 -10.33 -1.26
N VAL A 52 -41.77 -9.71 -0.83
CA VAL A 52 -41.36 -9.73 0.58
C VAL A 52 -41.00 -8.30 0.94
N PRO A 53 -41.75 -7.59 1.81
CA PRO A 53 -41.18 -6.46 2.53
C PRO A 53 -40.11 -7.05 3.44
N ALA A 54 -38.87 -7.08 2.95
CA ALA A 54 -37.74 -7.43 3.78
C ALA A 54 -37.74 -6.39 4.90
N ALA A 55 -38.11 -6.84 6.10
CA ALA A 55 -37.84 -6.13 7.33
C ALA A 55 -36.43 -5.61 7.21
N SER A 56 -36.28 -4.28 7.27
CA SER A 56 -35.01 -3.60 7.39
C SER A 56 -34.30 -4.25 8.56
N THR A 57 -33.47 -5.24 8.26
CA THR A 57 -32.51 -5.77 9.21
C THR A 57 -31.66 -4.55 9.44
N GLU A 58 -31.87 -3.87 10.57
CA GLU A 58 -30.98 -2.80 11.02
C GLU A 58 -29.59 -3.38 10.90
N ALA A 59 -28.89 -3.01 9.83
CA ALA A 59 -27.57 -3.48 9.54
C ALA A 59 -26.75 -2.97 10.71
N THR A 60 -26.53 -3.85 11.69
CA THR A 60 -25.89 -3.52 12.94
C THR A 60 -24.54 -2.97 12.54
N THR A 61 -24.42 -1.64 12.63
CA THR A 61 -23.25 -0.97 12.09
C THR A 61 -22.06 -1.53 12.83
N PRO A 62 -21.12 -2.21 12.16
CA PRO A 62 -20.04 -2.88 12.88
C PRO A 62 -19.33 -1.84 13.73
N SER A 63 -19.20 -2.11 15.03
CA SER A 63 -18.45 -1.27 15.94
C SER A 63 -16.97 -1.64 15.89
N GLY A 64 -16.09 -0.73 16.33
CA GLY A 64 -14.65 -0.96 16.39
C GLY A 64 -13.94 -1.01 15.02
N GLN A 65 -12.93 -1.88 14.92
CA GLN A 65 -11.96 -1.92 13.82
C GLN A 65 -12.62 -2.16 12.44
N ALA A 66 -13.49 -3.16 12.34
CA ALA A 66 -14.19 -3.51 11.10
C ALA A 66 -15.13 -2.37 10.66
N GLY A 67 -15.81 -1.76 11.63
CA GLY A 67 -16.64 -0.57 11.44
C GLY A 67 -15.89 0.61 10.86
N LEU A 68 -14.72 0.91 11.42
CA LEU A 68 -13.88 1.99 10.92
C LEU A 68 -13.45 1.71 9.47
N LEU A 69 -12.96 0.50 9.18
CA LEU A 69 -12.50 0.13 7.85
C LEU A 69 -13.64 0.14 6.82
N ALA A 70 -14.85 -0.25 7.20
CA ALA A 70 -16.02 -0.20 6.32
C ALA A 70 -16.41 1.24 5.92
N ARG A 71 -16.09 2.24 6.75
CA ARG A 71 -16.32 3.66 6.47
C ARG A 71 -15.19 4.33 5.69
N LEU A 72 -14.02 3.70 5.62
CA LEU A 72 -12.90 4.26 4.85
C LEU A 72 -13.18 4.08 3.35
N PRO A 73 -13.01 5.13 2.54
CA PRO A 73 -13.19 5.02 1.10
C PRO A 73 -12.13 4.13 0.48
N GLY A 74 -12.51 3.37 -0.55
CA GLY A 74 -11.64 2.48 -1.30
C GLY A 74 -12.12 1.03 -1.29
N PRO A 75 -11.60 0.21 -2.21
CA PRO A 75 -12.08 -1.14 -2.43
C PRO A 75 -11.57 -2.13 -1.38
N ALA A 76 -12.37 -3.16 -1.12
CA ALA A 76 -12.05 -4.25 -0.20
C ALA A 76 -11.25 -5.39 -0.84
N ASP A 77 -10.94 -5.30 -2.14
CA ASP A 77 -10.33 -6.38 -2.95
C ASP A 77 -8.78 -6.35 -2.99
N GLY A 78 -8.15 -5.33 -2.40
CA GLY A 78 -6.69 -5.18 -2.38
C GLY A 78 -6.11 -4.52 -3.62
N SER A 79 -6.95 -4.07 -4.57
CA SER A 79 -6.50 -3.28 -5.73
C SER A 79 -5.84 -1.96 -5.30
N CYS A 80 -4.93 -1.45 -6.13
CA CYS A 80 -4.14 -0.27 -5.79
C CYS A 80 -4.98 1.01 -5.85
N THR A 81 -5.34 1.54 -4.67
CA THR A 81 -6.17 2.74 -4.55
C THR A 81 -5.32 4.01 -4.70
N PRO A 82 -5.65 4.95 -5.62
CA PRO A 82 -5.06 6.29 -5.62
C PRO A 82 -5.30 6.99 -4.29
N THR A 83 -4.37 7.84 -3.83
CA THR A 83 -4.50 8.48 -2.51
C THR A 83 -4.84 9.97 -2.52
N PRO A 84 -5.97 10.44 -3.10
CA PRO A 84 -6.32 11.86 -3.03
C PRO A 84 -6.74 12.26 -1.62
N GLN A 85 -7.40 11.36 -0.89
CA GLN A 85 -7.93 11.61 0.45
C GLN A 85 -6.91 11.36 1.56
N ARG A 86 -7.28 11.76 2.78
CA ARG A 86 -6.48 11.63 4.00
C ARG A 86 -6.25 10.18 4.41
N ASN A 87 -7.32 9.40 4.50
CA ASN A 87 -7.31 8.00 4.92
C ASN A 87 -8.12 7.20 3.91
N LEU A 88 -7.64 6.00 3.56
CA LEU A 88 -8.25 5.12 2.57
C LEU A 88 -8.17 3.67 3.00
N ARG A 89 -8.98 2.84 2.34
CA ARG A 89 -8.91 1.39 2.39
C ARG A 89 -8.40 0.81 1.07
N SER A 90 -7.64 -0.27 1.19
CA SER A 90 -7.37 -1.21 0.11
C SER A 90 -7.28 -2.60 0.74
N GLY A 91 -8.13 -3.52 0.32
CA GLY A 91 -8.12 -4.88 0.85
C GLY A 91 -8.52 -4.95 2.32
N GLY A 92 -7.70 -5.63 3.11
CA GLY A 92 -7.82 -5.73 4.57
C GLY A 92 -7.12 -4.60 5.33
N ILE A 93 -6.60 -3.57 4.64
CA ILE A 93 -5.81 -2.51 5.25
C ILE A 93 -6.50 -1.15 5.08
N GLY A 94 -6.65 -0.44 6.20
CA GLY A 94 -6.83 1.01 6.21
C GLY A 94 -5.48 1.70 6.38
N ALA A 95 -5.22 2.74 5.60
CA ALA A 95 -3.97 3.51 5.70
C ALA A 95 -4.21 5.01 5.56
N GLY A 96 -3.30 5.80 6.13
CA GLY A 96 -3.29 7.26 6.13
C GLY A 96 -2.09 7.74 6.94
N ASP A 97 -1.89 8.99 7.32
CA ASP A 97 -2.54 10.19 6.83
C ASP A 97 -1.80 10.64 5.57
N PHE A 98 -2.36 10.34 4.39
CA PHE A 98 -1.68 10.59 3.13
C PHE A 98 -1.54 12.09 2.81
N VAL A 99 -2.42 12.94 3.36
CA VAL A 99 -2.32 14.40 3.22
C VAL A 99 -1.08 14.88 3.97
N ARG A 100 -0.96 14.53 5.25
CA ARG A 100 0.22 14.88 6.06
C ARG A 100 1.51 14.26 5.52
N ALA A 101 1.45 13.05 4.96
CA ALA A 101 2.60 12.43 4.33
C ALA A 101 3.11 13.24 3.13
N ARG A 102 2.20 13.74 2.28
CA ARG A 102 2.56 14.62 1.16
C ARG A 102 3.09 15.97 1.63
N GLU A 103 2.50 16.56 2.66
CA GLU A 103 2.98 17.81 3.25
C GLU A 103 4.38 17.65 3.87
N ALA A 104 4.60 16.58 4.64
CA ALA A 104 5.90 16.25 5.20
C ALA A 104 6.95 16.04 4.11
N PHE A 105 6.58 15.39 3.00
CA PHE A 105 7.47 15.25 1.85
C PHE A 105 7.84 16.60 1.22
N LYS A 106 6.86 17.50 1.06
CA LYS A 106 7.09 18.87 0.54
C LYS A 106 8.01 19.66 1.47
N ALA A 107 7.77 19.60 2.77
CA ALA A 107 8.53 20.34 3.79
C ALA A 107 9.94 19.79 4.00
N GLY A 108 10.14 18.47 3.91
CA GLY A 108 11.42 17.81 4.18
C GLY A 108 12.54 18.15 3.19
N GLY A 109 12.19 18.73 2.03
CA GLY A 109 13.12 19.02 0.95
C GLY A 109 13.68 17.75 0.31
N SER A 110 13.83 17.73 -1.01
CA SER A 110 14.45 16.59 -1.70
C SER A 110 15.98 16.68 -1.67
N GLY A 111 16.56 16.85 -0.49
CA GLY A 111 18.01 16.77 -0.32
C GLY A 111 18.50 15.35 -0.61
N ARG A 112 19.82 15.14 -0.61
CA ARG A 112 20.45 13.81 -0.84
C ARG A 112 19.92 12.71 0.10
N LYS A 113 19.29 13.08 1.23
CA LYS A 113 18.79 12.17 2.26
C LYS A 113 17.33 11.70 2.04
N GLY A 114 16.60 12.27 1.09
CA GLY A 114 15.14 12.04 0.95
C GLY A 114 14.33 12.70 2.07
N ALA A 115 13.00 12.51 2.06
CA ALA A 115 12.09 13.05 3.06
C ALA A 115 11.43 11.94 3.89
N GLU A 116 11.44 12.06 5.22
CA GLU A 116 10.71 11.15 6.12
C GLU A 116 9.22 11.48 6.07
N ILE A 117 8.40 10.50 5.71
CA ILE A 117 6.94 10.56 5.82
C ILE A 117 6.47 9.64 6.94
N ARG A 118 5.27 9.91 7.45
CA ARG A 118 4.61 9.06 8.44
C ARG A 118 3.33 8.48 7.88
N LEU A 119 3.14 7.18 8.11
CA LEU A 119 1.92 6.47 7.77
C LEU A 119 1.41 5.72 9.02
N HIS A 120 0.09 5.58 9.10
CA HIS A 120 -0.66 4.80 10.06
C HIS A 120 -1.34 3.67 9.29
N VAL A 121 -1.23 2.46 9.81
CA VAL A 121 -1.78 1.24 9.20
C VAL A 121 -2.73 0.58 10.18
N ILE A 122 -3.94 0.31 9.72
CA ILE A 122 -5.05 -0.29 10.48
C ILE A 122 -5.40 -1.62 9.80
N PRO A 123 -4.97 -2.78 10.34
CA PRO A 123 -5.35 -4.08 9.79
C PRO A 123 -6.80 -4.44 10.14
N ALA A 124 -7.49 -5.20 9.29
CA ALA A 124 -8.80 -5.75 9.60
C ALA A 124 -8.76 -6.80 10.72
N HIS A 125 -7.64 -7.50 10.87
CA HIS A 125 -7.42 -8.58 11.84
C HIS A 125 -6.27 -8.25 12.80
N PRO A 126 -6.44 -7.24 13.67
CA PRO A 126 -5.35 -6.73 14.51
C PRO A 126 -4.78 -7.75 15.51
N ARG A 127 -5.53 -8.81 15.85
CA ARG A 127 -5.06 -9.90 16.71
C ARG A 127 -4.09 -10.86 16.01
N GLN A 128 -4.10 -10.91 14.68
CA GLN A 128 -3.26 -11.78 13.87
C GLN A 128 -2.05 -11.03 13.27
N ALA A 129 -2.00 -9.70 13.42
CA ALA A 129 -0.89 -8.89 12.98
C ALA A 129 0.13 -8.70 14.12
N SER A 130 1.33 -9.25 13.98
CA SER A 130 2.48 -9.00 14.89
C SER A 130 3.26 -7.72 14.57
N GLY A 131 2.98 -7.12 13.42
CA GLY A 131 3.60 -5.90 12.93
C GLY A 131 2.99 -5.47 11.61
N ALA A 132 3.41 -4.29 11.13
CA ALA A 132 3.10 -3.80 9.81
C ALA A 132 4.39 -3.54 9.02
N THR A 133 4.35 -3.80 7.73
CA THR A 133 5.41 -3.46 6.77
C THR A 133 4.82 -2.61 5.66
N VAL A 134 5.56 -1.59 5.22
CA VAL A 134 5.28 -0.86 3.98
C VAL A 134 6.50 -0.95 3.07
N VAL A 135 6.24 -1.26 1.80
CA VAL A 135 7.22 -1.19 0.72
C VAL A 135 6.71 -0.18 -0.30
N LEU A 136 7.43 0.91 -0.46
CA LEU A 136 7.20 1.91 -1.49
C LEU A 136 8.07 1.59 -2.69
N THR A 137 7.46 1.45 -3.88
CA THR A 137 8.16 1.25 -5.15
C THR A 137 7.81 2.38 -6.10
N ARG A 138 8.81 3.10 -6.60
CA ARG A 138 8.60 4.15 -7.60
C ARG A 138 8.17 3.53 -8.93
N LEU A 139 7.05 3.99 -9.47
CA LEU A 139 6.45 3.42 -10.69
C LEU A 139 7.20 3.79 -11.98
N ARG A 140 8.04 4.82 -11.97
CA ARG A 140 8.89 5.20 -13.11
C ARG A 140 10.32 4.69 -12.94
N LYS A 141 10.97 4.35 -14.07
CA LYS A 141 12.37 3.91 -14.11
C LYS A 141 13.36 5.05 -13.74
N PRO A 142 14.50 4.73 -13.08
CA PRO A 142 14.82 3.44 -12.48
C PRO A 142 13.89 3.12 -11.30
N ALA A 143 13.55 1.85 -11.10
CA ALA A 143 12.74 1.42 -9.96
C ALA A 143 13.55 1.67 -8.68
N VAL A 144 12.99 2.46 -7.77
CA VAL A 144 13.58 2.74 -6.47
C VAL A 144 12.61 2.23 -5.41
N THR A 145 13.13 1.57 -4.39
CA THR A 145 12.32 1.04 -3.29
C THR A 145 12.68 1.71 -1.97
N ALA A 146 11.69 1.95 -1.13
CA ALA A 146 11.88 2.31 0.28
C ALA A 146 11.02 1.38 1.14
N ARG A 147 11.52 0.99 2.31
CA ARG A 147 10.85 0.04 3.20
C ARG A 147 10.83 0.58 4.62
N ALA A 148 9.73 0.34 5.33
CA ALA A 148 9.69 0.50 6.77
C ALA A 148 8.86 -0.60 7.43
N THR A 149 9.15 -0.85 8.70
CA THR A 149 8.47 -1.86 9.52
C THR A 149 8.16 -1.29 10.89
N ALA A 150 7.03 -1.68 11.48
CA ALA A 150 6.67 -1.36 12.85
C ALA A 150 6.12 -2.63 13.52
N THR A 151 6.70 -3.02 14.66
CA THR A 151 6.28 -4.20 15.43
C THR A 151 5.37 -3.83 16.61
N ARG A 152 5.43 -2.57 17.06
CA ARG A 152 4.59 -2.09 18.16
C ARG A 152 3.32 -1.44 17.63
N ALA A 153 2.19 -2.04 17.97
CA ALA A 153 0.89 -1.44 17.75
C ALA A 153 0.62 -0.34 18.79
N ARG A 154 -0.22 0.61 18.41
CA ARG A 154 -0.83 1.63 19.25
C ARG A 154 -2.34 1.44 19.24
N VAL A 155 -3.02 1.99 20.23
CA VAL A 155 -4.48 1.90 20.37
C VAL A 155 -5.04 3.31 20.48
N THR A 156 -6.08 3.65 19.73
CA THR A 156 -6.81 4.92 19.87
C THR A 156 -7.70 4.89 21.13
N PRO A 157 -8.22 6.04 21.59
CA PRO A 157 -9.22 6.06 22.67
C PRO A 157 -10.43 5.16 22.38
N ASP A 158 -10.84 5.06 21.11
CA ASP A 158 -11.95 4.21 20.66
C ASP A 158 -11.58 2.71 20.49
N GLY A 159 -10.39 2.30 20.95
CA GLY A 159 -9.96 0.90 20.91
C GLY A 159 -9.42 0.41 19.56
N VAL A 160 -9.22 1.30 18.58
CA VAL A 160 -8.72 0.92 17.25
C VAL A 160 -7.21 0.70 17.31
N ARG A 161 -6.76 -0.48 16.89
CA ARG A 161 -5.34 -0.85 16.89
C ARG A 161 -4.69 -0.48 15.57
N TYR A 162 -3.58 0.26 15.62
CA TYR A 162 -2.86 0.75 14.44
C TYR A 162 -1.33 0.68 14.61
N TYR A 163 -0.61 0.70 13.49
CA TYR A 163 0.86 0.74 13.44
C TYR A 163 1.33 2.06 12.84
N ALA A 164 2.25 2.75 13.52
CA ALA A 164 2.85 3.98 13.01
C ALA A 164 4.20 3.67 12.33
N LEU A 165 4.28 3.92 11.03
CA LEU A 165 5.43 3.68 10.17
C LEU A 165 6.10 5.01 9.81
N ARG A 166 7.43 5.03 9.78
CA ARG A 166 8.24 6.13 9.26
C ARG A 166 9.01 5.63 8.05
N VAL A 167 8.81 6.25 6.90
CA VAL A 167 9.46 5.83 5.64
C VAL A 167 10.22 7.01 5.06
N THR A 168 11.47 6.81 4.71
CA THR A 168 12.24 7.81 3.97
C THR A 168 11.97 7.64 2.48
N VAL A 169 11.35 8.63 1.85
CA VAL A 169 11.09 8.66 0.40
C VAL A 169 12.26 9.37 -0.30
N PRO A 170 13.04 8.68 -1.15
CA PRO A 170 14.26 9.25 -1.75
C PRO A 170 14.04 10.43 -2.69
N GLY A 171 12.85 10.57 -3.28
CA GLY A 171 12.59 11.61 -4.25
C GLY A 171 11.14 11.65 -4.76
N PRO A 172 10.80 12.67 -5.56
CA PRO A 172 9.45 12.87 -6.04
C PRO A 172 9.05 11.80 -7.05
N GLY A 173 7.75 11.74 -7.33
CA GLY A 173 7.14 10.87 -8.33
C GLY A 173 5.93 10.12 -7.79
N THR A 174 5.43 9.19 -8.59
CA THR A 174 4.35 8.29 -8.21
C THR A 174 4.92 6.99 -7.66
N TRP A 175 4.49 6.65 -6.44
CA TRP A 175 4.95 5.49 -5.70
C TRP A 175 3.79 4.55 -5.43
N ARG A 176 4.01 3.26 -5.63
CA ARG A 176 3.12 2.20 -5.16
C ARG A 176 3.55 1.80 -3.76
N ALA A 177 2.63 1.90 -2.80
CA ALA A 177 2.80 1.42 -1.45
C ALA A 177 2.10 0.06 -1.30
N ALA A 178 2.88 -1.01 -1.20
CA ALA A 178 2.39 -2.31 -0.78
C ALA A 178 2.50 -2.40 0.75
N ILE A 179 1.37 -2.60 1.43
CA ILE A 179 1.29 -2.66 2.88
C ILE A 179 0.83 -4.05 3.29
N SER A 180 1.49 -4.62 4.31
CA SER A 180 1.09 -5.89 4.92
C SER A 180 1.08 -5.78 6.45
N ALA A 181 0.14 -6.48 7.08
CA ALA A 181 0.06 -6.64 8.53
C ALA A 181 -0.60 -7.98 8.87
N GLY A 182 0.20 -8.99 9.23
CA GLY A 182 -0.29 -10.37 9.35
C GLY A 182 -0.84 -10.86 8.00
N ARG A 183 -2.10 -11.30 7.98
CA ARG A 183 -2.80 -11.73 6.76
C ARG A 183 -3.43 -10.59 5.95
N ASP A 184 -3.45 -9.37 6.49
CA ASP A 184 -4.07 -8.25 5.83
C ASP A 184 -3.09 -7.60 4.86
N HIS A 185 -3.57 -7.33 3.64
CA HIS A 185 -2.82 -6.69 2.58
C HIS A 185 -3.60 -5.52 2.00
N GLY A 186 -2.88 -4.52 1.53
CA GLY A 186 -3.44 -3.39 0.79
C GLY A 186 -2.40 -2.77 -0.14
N CYS A 187 -2.90 -2.15 -1.21
CA CYS A 187 -2.09 -1.43 -2.17
C CYS A 187 -2.59 0.01 -2.33
N PHE A 188 -1.66 0.96 -2.34
CA PHE A 188 -1.97 2.39 -2.51
C PHE A 188 -1.05 3.04 -3.53
N THR A 189 -1.54 4.03 -4.27
CA THR A 189 -0.75 4.82 -5.22
C THR A 189 -0.66 6.27 -4.75
N ILE A 190 0.54 6.69 -4.38
CA ILE A 190 0.80 7.99 -3.75
C ILE A 190 1.66 8.84 -4.69
N ALA A 191 1.22 10.08 -4.94
CA ALA A 191 2.00 11.06 -5.70
C ALA A 191 2.71 12.02 -4.73
N PHE A 192 4.04 12.05 -4.81
CA PHE A 192 4.89 13.01 -4.09
C PHE A 192 5.44 14.05 -5.07
N ASN A 193 4.91 15.27 -5.00
CA ASN A 193 5.27 16.38 -5.87
C ASN A 193 6.07 17.43 -5.11
N ARG A 194 6.99 18.11 -5.80
CA ARG A 194 7.82 19.17 -5.19
C ARG A 194 7.13 20.54 -5.11
N ARG A 195 6.17 20.83 -5.98
CA ARG A 195 5.55 22.16 -6.02
C ARG A 195 4.41 22.26 -5.01
N ALA A 196 4.46 23.29 -4.16
CA ALA A 196 3.24 23.98 -3.76
C ALA A 196 2.75 24.69 -5.03
N GLN A 197 1.49 24.45 -5.43
CA GLN A 197 0.81 25.37 -6.34
C GLN A 197 0.48 26.62 -5.54
#